data_AF-A0AAD9Z0R0-F1
#
_entry.id   AF-A0AAD9Z0R0-F1
#
_cell.length_a   1.000
_cell.length_b   1.000
_cell.length_c   1.000
_cell.angle_alpha   90.00
_cell.angle_beta   90.00
_cell.angle_gamma   90.00
#
_symmetry.space_group_name_H-M   'P 1'
#
loop_
_entity.id
_entity.type
_entity.pdbx_description
1 polymer ?
#
loop_
_entity_poly.entity_id
_entity_poly.type
_entity_poly.pdbx_seq_one_letter_code
_entity_poly.pdbx_strand_id
1 'polypeptide(L)'
;MSSNVGLTTPRGSGTSGYVQRNLSQLKPRDNFAPYPKDYDSMKHRQRKPDKDILNHDRLREIEVKVFDLRDKLEDEGVDEEEIELQTSALRKKLTAGGDASSKPDRKGQFKPHQVHELAAAKIEESEKLRKALGISQDYEEGSHWKKQEERLREG
;
A
#
# COMPACT_ATOMS: atom_id res chain seq x y z
N MET A 1 9.53 -42.89 -27.99
CA MET A 1 8.31 -43.53 -28.53
C MET A 1 7.55 -42.47 -29.30
N SER A 2 7.24 -42.69 -30.59
CA SER A 2 6.44 -41.73 -31.36
C SER A 2 5.06 -41.63 -30.71
N SER A 3 4.55 -40.42 -30.52
CA SER A 3 3.25 -40.15 -29.91
C SER A 3 2.10 -40.55 -30.83
N ASN A 4 2.02 -41.83 -31.24
CA ASN A 4 1.09 -42.33 -32.26
C ASN A 4 1.15 -41.57 -33.61
N VAL A 5 2.31 -40.99 -33.95
CA VAL A 5 2.52 -40.29 -35.23
C VAL A 5 3.58 -41.04 -36.06
N GLY A 6 3.24 -41.37 -37.30
CA GLY A 6 4.13 -42.06 -38.24
C GLY A 6 3.59 -43.40 -38.76
N LEU A 7 4.41 -44.13 -39.52
CA LEU A 7 4.09 -45.48 -40.00
C LEU A 7 4.44 -46.53 -38.94
N THR A 8 3.62 -47.58 -38.82
CA THR A 8 3.90 -48.73 -37.94
C THR A 8 5.12 -49.53 -38.40
N THR A 9 5.35 -49.59 -39.72
CA THR A 9 6.55 -50.19 -40.34
C THR A 9 6.88 -49.46 -41.64
N PRO A 10 8.17 -49.17 -41.94
CA PRO A 10 8.57 -48.58 -43.22
C PRO A 10 8.42 -49.54 -44.42
N ARG A 11 8.37 -50.86 -44.17
CA ARG A 11 8.31 -51.90 -45.20
C ARG A 11 7.00 -51.81 -45.98
N GLY A 12 7.10 -51.74 -47.30
CA GLY A 12 5.94 -51.61 -48.20
C GLY A 12 5.52 -50.16 -48.48
N SER A 13 6.04 -49.17 -47.74
CA SER A 13 5.74 -47.74 -48.01
C SER A 13 6.58 -47.13 -49.15
N GLY A 14 7.67 -47.80 -49.55
CA GLY A 14 8.61 -47.27 -50.56
C GLY A 14 9.47 -46.10 -50.07
N THR A 15 9.48 -45.79 -48.76
CA THR A 15 10.27 -44.69 -48.17
C THR A 15 11.11 -45.18 -46.99
N SER A 16 12.01 -44.33 -46.47
CA SER A 16 12.86 -44.63 -45.31
C SER A 16 12.12 -44.69 -43.97
N GLY A 17 10.84 -44.28 -43.93
CA GLY A 17 10.05 -44.20 -42.68
C GLY A 17 10.48 -43.07 -41.74
N TYR A 18 11.29 -42.11 -42.20
CA TYR A 18 11.69 -40.95 -41.40
C TYR A 18 10.53 -39.95 -41.27
N VAL A 19 10.14 -39.63 -40.03
CA VAL A 19 9.04 -38.73 -39.72
C VAL A 19 9.57 -37.43 -39.11
N GLN A 20 9.38 -36.32 -39.80
CA GLN A 20 9.75 -35.00 -39.30
C GLN A 20 8.54 -34.31 -38.65
N ARG A 21 8.77 -33.63 -37.52
CA ARG A 21 7.76 -32.76 -36.91
C ARG A 21 7.44 -31.57 -37.83
N ASN A 22 6.16 -31.21 -37.93
CA ASN A 22 5.77 -30.01 -38.64
C ASN A 22 6.28 -28.75 -37.89
N LEU A 23 7.07 -27.91 -38.56
CA LEU A 23 7.60 -26.65 -38.02
C LEU A 23 6.59 -25.50 -38.06
N SER A 24 5.59 -25.56 -38.94
CA SER A 24 4.54 -24.55 -39.06
C SER A 24 3.31 -24.84 -38.18
N GLN A 25 3.29 -25.98 -37.47
CA GLN A 25 2.21 -26.29 -36.54
C GLN A 25 2.23 -25.30 -35.37
N LEU A 26 1.27 -24.39 -35.35
CA LEU A 26 1.06 -23.49 -34.22
C LEU A 26 0.65 -24.32 -33.00
N LYS A 27 1.46 -24.29 -31.94
CA LYS A 27 1.06 -24.81 -30.64
C LYS A 27 -0.10 -23.94 -30.12
N PRO A 28 -1.20 -24.53 -29.62
CA PRO A 28 -2.18 -23.78 -28.85
C PRO A 28 -1.44 -23.01 -27.76
N ARG A 29 -1.67 -21.71 -27.68
CA ARG A 29 -1.09 -20.89 -26.61
C ARG A 29 -1.64 -21.43 -25.30
N ASP A 30 -0.77 -21.60 -24.30
CA ASP A 30 -1.26 -21.79 -22.93
C ASP A 30 -2.24 -20.66 -22.66
N ASN A 31 -3.49 -21.02 -22.36
CA ASN A 31 -4.53 -20.07 -21.99
C ASN A 31 -4.14 -19.46 -20.64
N PHE A 32 -3.17 -18.55 -20.65
CA PHE A 32 -2.94 -17.63 -19.55
C PHE A 32 -4.21 -16.81 -19.49
N ALA A 33 -5.10 -17.17 -18.56
CA ALA A 33 -6.28 -16.38 -18.31
C ALA A 33 -5.78 -14.95 -18.04
N PRO A 34 -6.25 -13.92 -18.79
CA PRO A 34 -5.73 -12.57 -18.66
C PRO A 34 -6.05 -11.93 -17.30
N TYR A 35 -6.77 -12.65 -16.44
CA TYR A 35 -7.16 -12.22 -15.11
C TYR A 35 -6.66 -13.24 -14.07
N PRO A 36 -6.14 -12.74 -12.94
CA PRO A 36 -5.84 -13.58 -11.80
C PRO A 36 -7.13 -14.31 -11.37
N LYS A 37 -7.05 -15.62 -11.13
CA LYS A 37 -8.18 -16.40 -10.59
C LYS A 37 -8.36 -16.22 -9.07
N ASP A 38 -7.40 -15.55 -8.44
CA ASP A 38 -7.40 -15.31 -7.01
C ASP A 38 -8.30 -14.13 -6.67
N TYR A 39 -9.56 -14.41 -6.34
CA TYR A 39 -10.54 -13.40 -5.91
C TYR A 39 -10.08 -12.57 -4.70
N ASP A 40 -9.19 -13.12 -3.86
CA ASP A 40 -8.65 -12.40 -2.71
C ASP A 40 -7.70 -11.26 -3.12
N SER A 41 -7.03 -11.40 -4.28
CA SER A 41 -6.18 -10.35 -4.85
C SER A 41 -6.98 -9.17 -5.44
N MET A 42 -8.26 -9.40 -5.76
CA MET A 42 -9.17 -8.38 -6.29
C MET A 42 -9.85 -7.54 -5.20
N LYS A 43 -9.75 -7.95 -3.93
CA LYS A 43 -10.34 -7.18 -2.82
C LYS A 43 -9.61 -5.85 -2.67
N HIS A 44 -10.38 -4.76 -2.59
CA HIS A 44 -9.82 -3.43 -2.36
C HIS A 44 -9.19 -3.36 -0.97
N ARG A 45 -7.86 -3.25 -0.91
CA ARG A 45 -7.12 -2.98 0.34
C ARG A 45 -6.76 -1.51 0.40
N GLN A 46 -7.22 -0.85 1.45
CA GLN A 46 -6.80 0.52 1.74
C GLN A 46 -5.28 0.55 1.96
N ARG A 47 -4.58 1.46 1.29
CA ARG A 47 -3.14 1.66 1.48
C ARG A 47 -2.91 2.20 2.88
N LYS A 48 -2.14 1.46 3.70
CA LYS A 48 -1.79 1.91 5.05
C LYS A 48 -0.67 2.96 4.97
N PRO A 49 -0.72 4.01 5.79
CA PRO A 49 0.40 4.93 5.93
C PRO A 49 1.61 4.20 6.53
N ASP A 50 2.81 4.66 6.18
CA ASP A 50 4.05 4.13 6.71
C ASP A 50 4.40 4.90 7.99
N LYS A 51 4.66 4.17 9.08
CA LYS A 51 4.95 4.78 10.39
C LYS A 51 6.31 5.47 10.38
N ASP A 52 7.29 4.92 9.66
CA ASP A 52 8.64 5.47 9.63
C ASP A 52 8.66 6.81 8.90
N ILE A 53 7.88 6.93 7.83
CA ILE A 53 7.73 8.18 7.09
C ILE A 53 7.02 9.24 7.95
N LEU A 54 5.95 8.87 8.65
CA LEU A 54 5.26 9.79 9.57
C LEU A 54 6.18 10.28 10.70
N ASN A 55 7.00 9.38 11.26
CA ASN A 55 7.98 9.75 12.29
C ASN A 55 9.06 10.66 11.74
N HIS A 56 9.57 10.37 10.53
CA HIS A 56 10.56 11.20 9.86
C HIS A 56 10.02 12.62 9.61
N ASP A 57 8.81 12.75 9.08
CA ASP A 57 8.20 14.05 8.83
C ASP A 57 7.97 14.85 10.13
N ARG A 58 7.56 14.17 11.21
CA ARG A 58 7.46 14.77 12.55
C ARG A 58 8.81 15.27 13.06
N LEU A 59 9.87 14.48 12.96
CA LEU A 59 11.22 14.90 13.37
C LEU A 59 11.74 16.06 12.52
N ARG A 60 11.48 16.02 11.21
CA ARG A 60 11.83 17.09 10.28
C ARG A 60 11.15 18.40 10.66
N GLU A 61 9.88 18.39 11.06
CA GLU A 61 9.20 19.60 11.54
C GLU A 61 9.85 20.19 12.79
N ILE A 62 10.32 19.33 13.71
CA ILE A 62 11.03 19.77 14.92
C ILE A 62 12.33 20.45 14.52
N GLU A 63 13.13 19.82 13.68
CA GLU A 63 14.42 20.37 13.23
C GLU A 63 14.24 21.67 12.43
N VAL A 64 13.18 21.79 11.61
CA VAL A 64 12.86 23.08 10.95
C VAL A 64 12.62 24.18 11.98
N LYS A 65 11.86 23.92 13.05
CA LYS A 65 11.63 24.93 14.11
C LYS A 65 12.90 25.27 14.89
N VAL A 66 13.78 24.28 15.11
CA VAL A 66 15.08 24.50 15.74
C VAL A 66 15.96 25.37 14.84
N PHE A 67 15.94 25.11 13.53
CA PHE A 67 16.67 25.88 12.53
C PHE A 67 16.15 27.32 12.45
N ASP A 68 14.82 27.52 12.39
CA ASP A 68 14.20 28.85 12.39
C ASP A 68 14.57 29.67 13.65
N LEU A 69 14.79 29.02 14.81
CA LEU A 69 15.26 29.69 16.02
C LEU A 69 16.73 30.08 15.89
N ARG A 70 17.56 29.16 15.39
CA ARG A 70 18.99 29.40 15.17
C ARG A 70 19.20 30.61 14.26
N ASP A 71 18.54 30.64 13.10
CA ASP A 71 18.64 31.76 12.15
C ASP A 71 18.32 33.11 12.80
N LYS A 72 17.28 33.16 13.66
CA LYS A 72 16.91 34.40 14.37
C LYS A 72 17.97 34.84 15.38
N LEU A 73 18.56 33.91 16.12
CA LEU A 73 19.59 34.24 17.11
C LEU A 73 20.90 34.66 16.44
N GLU A 74 21.22 34.07 15.28
CA GLU A 74 22.34 34.49 14.44
C GLU A 74 22.13 35.92 13.91
N ASP A 75 20.92 36.24 13.42
CA ASP A 75 20.55 37.60 12.98
C ASP A 75 20.60 38.63 14.12
N GLU A 76 20.27 38.21 15.36
CA GLU A 76 20.34 39.03 16.57
C GLU A 76 21.79 39.19 17.11
N GLY A 77 22.76 38.45 16.57
CA GLY A 77 24.17 38.54 16.95
C GLY A 77 24.49 37.90 18.30
N VAL A 78 23.74 36.86 18.71
CA VAL A 78 23.96 36.11 19.94
C VAL A 78 25.21 35.21 19.82
N ASP A 79 25.91 34.97 20.92
CA ASP A 79 27.08 34.07 20.95
C ASP A 79 26.70 32.62 20.63
N GLU A 80 27.57 31.90 19.90
CA GLU A 80 27.33 30.52 19.43
C GLU A 80 27.02 29.54 20.59
N GLU A 81 27.65 29.72 21.76
CA GLU A 81 27.41 28.88 22.94
C GLU A 81 25.97 29.02 23.47
N GLU A 82 25.44 30.25 23.47
CA GLU A 82 24.08 30.54 23.91
C GLU A 82 23.05 30.06 22.86
N ILE A 83 23.39 30.19 21.57
CA ILE A 83 22.60 29.63 20.46
C ILE A 83 22.45 28.11 20.62
N GLU A 84 23.54 27.40 20.90
CA GLU A 84 23.49 25.94 21.07
C GLU A 84 22.70 25.53 22.33
N LEU A 85 22.79 26.29 23.42
CA LEU A 85 22.00 26.06 24.63
C LEU A 85 20.50 26.22 24.36
N GLN A 86 20.09 27.31 23.70
CA GLN A 86 18.68 27.59 23.43
C GLN A 86 18.07 26.62 22.41
N THR A 87 18.81 26.32 21.33
CA THR A 87 18.37 25.36 20.30
C THR A 87 18.27 23.94 20.85
N SER A 88 19.22 23.50 21.70
CA SER A 88 19.17 22.18 22.34
C SER A 88 18.02 22.07 23.36
N ALA A 89 17.73 23.14 24.09
CA ALA A 89 16.58 23.21 24.99
C ALA A 89 15.26 23.13 24.20
N LEU A 90 15.15 23.86 23.08
CA LEU A 90 13.98 23.80 22.19
C LEU A 90 13.80 22.40 21.60
N ARG A 91 14.88 21.78 21.11
CA ARG A 91 14.87 20.40 20.58
C ARG A 91 14.31 19.42 21.62
N LYS A 92 14.83 19.44 22.86
CA LYS A 92 14.35 18.58 23.96
C LYS A 92 12.88 18.84 24.30
N LYS A 93 12.45 20.10 24.31
CA LYS A 93 11.06 20.48 24.60
C LYS A 93 10.09 19.96 23.53
N LEU A 94 10.46 20.11 22.26
CA LEU A 94 9.61 19.72 21.13
C LEU A 94 9.57 18.19 20.94
N THR A 95 10.67 17.48 21.18
CA THR A 95 10.68 16.01 21.14
C THR A 95 9.86 15.42 22.29
N ALA A 96 10.01 15.94 23.52
CA ALA A 96 9.24 15.49 24.69
C ALA A 96 7.74 15.84 24.60
N GLY A 97 7.40 17.02 24.08
CA GLY A 97 5.99 17.44 23.92
C GLY A 97 5.26 16.79 22.74
N GLY A 98 5.99 16.19 21.81
CA GLY A 98 5.41 15.64 20.58
C GLY A 98 4.56 14.38 20.77
N ASP A 99 4.69 13.66 21.89
CA ASP A 99 3.97 12.39 22.09
C ASP A 99 2.53 12.55 22.55
N ALA A 100 2.11 13.74 22.99
CA ALA A 100 0.80 13.92 23.61
C ALA A 100 -0.13 14.97 22.95
N SER A 101 0.38 15.97 22.22
CA SER A 101 -0.47 17.15 21.94
C SER A 101 -0.24 17.90 20.64
N SER A 102 0.59 17.40 19.72
CA SER A 102 0.82 18.10 18.44
C SER A 102 0.52 17.19 17.26
N LYS A 103 -0.74 16.78 17.09
CA LYS A 103 -1.26 16.70 15.71
C LYS A 103 -1.17 18.15 15.22
N PRO A 104 -0.29 18.49 14.27
CA PRO A 104 -0.21 19.86 13.81
C PRO A 104 -1.62 20.24 13.36
N ASP A 105 -2.05 21.45 13.74
CA ASP A 105 -3.36 22.03 13.42
C ASP A 105 -3.44 22.33 11.91
N ARG A 106 -3.07 21.37 11.07
CA ARG A 106 -3.21 21.36 9.61
C ARG A 106 -4.68 21.06 9.33
N LYS A 107 -5.52 22.02 9.68
CA LYS A 107 -6.95 22.01 9.40
C LYS A 107 -7.15 22.13 7.89
N GLY A 108 -7.00 21.01 7.18
CA GLY A 108 -7.58 20.79 5.86
C GLY A 108 -6.71 21.04 4.62
N GLN A 109 -5.42 21.35 4.73
CA GLN A 109 -4.55 21.46 3.54
C GLN A 109 -3.23 20.71 3.71
N PHE A 110 -3.27 19.40 3.47
CA PHE A 110 -2.06 18.63 3.21
C PHE A 110 -1.50 19.03 1.85
N LYS A 111 -0.17 19.10 1.76
CA LYS A 111 0.51 19.30 0.47
C LYS A 111 0.36 18.03 -0.38
N PRO A 112 0.39 18.11 -1.73
CA PRO A 112 0.19 16.95 -2.60
C PRO A 112 1.22 15.82 -2.38
N HIS A 113 2.40 16.14 -1.84
CA HIS A 113 3.45 15.17 -1.53
C HIS A 113 3.28 14.45 -0.17
N GLN A 114 2.37 14.89 0.69
CA GLN A 114 2.15 14.33 2.03
C GLN A 114 1.18 13.16 2.00
N VAL A 115 1.48 12.16 1.17
CA VAL A 115 0.58 11.05 0.86
C VAL A 115 0.28 10.19 2.10
N HIS A 116 1.27 10.00 2.98
CA HIS A 116 1.10 9.18 4.19
C HIS A 116 0.25 9.89 5.26
N GLU A 117 0.45 11.19 5.46
CA GLU A 117 -0.42 11.97 6.35
C GLU A 117 -1.86 12.01 5.81
N LEU A 118 -2.05 12.22 4.50
CA LEU A 118 -3.34 12.15 3.83
C LEU A 118 -4.01 10.78 4.02
N ALA A 119 -3.26 9.69 3.88
CA ALA A 119 -3.78 8.35 4.07
C ALA A 119 -4.18 8.12 5.54
N ALA A 120 -3.37 8.56 6.50
CA ALA A 120 -3.69 8.47 7.93
C ALA A 120 -4.97 9.26 8.27
N ALA A 121 -5.08 10.51 7.81
CA ALA A 121 -6.25 11.34 8.00
C ALA A 121 -7.50 10.73 7.36
N LYS A 122 -7.38 10.20 6.14
CA LYS A 122 -8.49 9.55 5.43
C LYS A 122 -8.98 8.29 6.15
N ILE A 123 -8.09 7.52 6.76
CA ILE A 123 -8.47 6.36 7.58
C ILE A 123 -9.27 6.82 8.80
N GLU A 124 -8.79 7.85 9.53
CA GLU A 124 -9.49 8.43 10.68
C GLU A 124 -10.88 8.98 10.31
N GLU A 125 -10.98 9.70 9.18
CA GLU A 125 -12.24 10.20 8.64
C GLU A 125 -13.19 9.06 8.24
N SER A 126 -12.66 8.04 7.57
CA SER A 126 -13.45 6.86 7.16
C SER A 126 -13.96 6.09 8.37
N GLU A 127 -13.16 5.96 9.43
CA GLU A 127 -13.59 5.35 10.69
C GLU A 127 -14.66 6.18 11.39
N LYS A 128 -14.54 7.51 11.38
CA LYS A 128 -15.56 8.42 11.92
C LYS A 128 -16.86 8.29 11.15
N LEU A 129 -16.80 8.25 9.82
CA LEU A 129 -17.95 8.04 8.95
C LEU A 129 -18.59 6.66 9.16
N ARG A 130 -17.78 5.59 9.28
CA ARG A 130 -18.25 4.23 9.61
C ARG A 130 -19.08 4.23 10.90
N LYS A 131 -18.55 4.86 11.96
CA LYS A 131 -19.24 4.99 13.25
C LYS A 131 -20.54 5.79 13.12
N ALA A 132 -20.51 6.90 12.38
CA ALA A 132 -21.70 7.74 12.17
C ALA A 132 -22.83 7.01 11.41
N LEU A 133 -22.46 6.13 10.46
CA LEU A 133 -23.41 5.30 9.72
C LEU A 133 -23.86 4.05 10.50
N GLY A 134 -23.38 3.84 11.73
CA GLY A 134 -23.74 2.67 12.54
C GLY A 134 -23.20 1.34 12.01
N ILE A 135 -22.20 1.37 11.14
CA ILE A 135 -21.59 0.16 10.57
C ILE A 135 -20.66 -0.45 11.63
N SER A 136 -20.83 -1.73 11.94
CA SER A 136 -19.98 -2.44 12.92
C SER A 136 -18.52 -2.53 12.46
N GLN A 137 -17.60 -2.73 13.40
CA GLN A 137 -16.17 -2.84 13.06
C GLN A 137 -15.88 -4.15 12.32
N ASP A 138 -16.61 -5.19 12.68
CA ASP A 138 -16.52 -6.53 12.10
C ASP A 138 -17.46 -6.70 10.89
N TYR A 139 -17.86 -5.59 10.26
CA TYR A 139 -18.71 -5.65 9.07
C TYR A 139 -17.93 -6.26 7.90
N GLU A 140 -18.33 -7.47 7.50
CA GLU A 140 -17.83 -8.09 6.28
C GLU A 140 -18.73 -7.76 5.09
N GLU A 141 -18.11 -7.38 3.99
CA GLU A 141 -18.82 -7.14 2.73
C GLU A 141 -19.62 -8.38 2.32
N GLY A 142 -20.91 -8.17 2.05
CA GLY A 142 -21.84 -9.23 1.69
C GLY A 142 -22.33 -10.14 2.81
N SER A 143 -21.95 -9.87 4.06
CA SER A 143 -22.54 -10.52 5.23
C SER A 143 -24.06 -10.36 5.31
N HIS A 144 -24.60 -9.25 4.79
CA HIS A 144 -26.05 -9.02 4.72
C HIS A 144 -26.76 -10.02 3.80
N TRP A 145 -26.23 -10.28 2.59
CA TRP A 145 -26.82 -11.25 1.66
C TRP A 145 -26.69 -12.69 2.16
N LYS A 146 -25.55 -13.06 2.77
CA LYS A 146 -25.36 -14.40 3.37
C LYS A 146 -26.41 -14.69 4.45
N LYS A 147 -26.64 -13.75 5.37
CA LYS A 147 -27.68 -13.87 6.40
C LYS A 147 -29.09 -14.00 5.83
N GLN A 148 -29.35 -13.36 4.69
CA GLN A 148 -30.64 -13.47 4.00
C GLN A 148 -30.83 -14.85 3.36
N GLU A 149 -29.81 -15.39 2.70
CA GLU A 149 -29.83 -16.74 2.14
C GLU A 149 -30.01 -17.82 3.21
N GLU A 150 -29.30 -17.70 4.34
CA GLU A 150 -29.43 -18.63 5.47
C GLU A 150 -30.85 -18.61 6.04
N ARG A 151 -31.43 -17.42 6.25
CA ARG A 151 -32.81 -17.29 6.73
C ARG A 151 -33.84 -17.89 5.77
N LEU A 152 -33.60 -17.79 4.46
CA LEU A 152 -34.47 -18.39 3.43
C LEU A 152 -34.32 -19.91 3.33
N ARG A 153 -33.20 -20.49 3.81
CA ARG A 153 -33.00 -21.94 3.88
C ARG A 153 -33.58 -22.56 5.16
N GLU A 154 -33.63 -21.79 6.24
CA GLU A 154 -34.11 -22.25 7.56
C GLU A 154 -35.62 -22.07 7.76
N GLY A 155 -36.28 -21.24 6.94
CA GLY A 155 -37.74 -21.07 6.92
C GLY A 155 -38.43 -21.90 5.85
#